data_AF-A0A150HZA4-F1
#
_entry.id   AF-A0A150HZA4-F1
#
_cell.length_a   1.000
_cell.length_b   1.000
_cell.length_c   1.000
_cell.angle_alpha   90.00
_cell.angle_beta   90.00
_cell.angle_gamma   90.00
#
_symmetry.space_group_name_H-M   'P 1'
#
loop_
_entity.id
_entity.type
_entity.pdbx_description
1 polymer ?
#
loop_
_entity_poly.entity_id
_entity_poly.type
_entity_poly.pdbx_seq_one_letter_code
_entity_poly.pdbx_strand_id
1 'polypeptide(L)' 'MKDLTLEIAEGKLNIRVAAWIEYEDQILVSTFTDGSISLVGGRLKFS' A
#
# COMPACT_ATOMS: atom_id res chain seq x y z
N MET A 1 12.44 8.43 -9.94
CA MET A 1 12.60 8.25 -8.48
C MET A 1 12.35 6.79 -8.19
N LYS A 2 13.33 6.06 -7.60
CA LYS A 2 13.24 4.60 -7.40
C LYS A 2 12.50 4.33 -6.09
N ASP A 3 11.54 3.40 -6.09
CA ASP A 3 10.89 2.92 -4.87
C ASP A 3 11.70 1.78 -4.22
N LEU A 4 11.35 1.38 -3.00
CA LEU A 4 11.95 0.23 -2.32
C LEU A 4 11.38 -1.08 -2.87
N THR A 5 11.69 -1.34 -4.14
CA THR A 5 11.44 -2.61 -4.81
C THR A 5 12.77 -3.30 -5.11
N LEU A 6 12.88 -4.55 -4.68
CA LEU A 6 13.95 -5.47 -5.03
C LEU A 6 13.40 -6.51 -5.99
N GLU A 7 14.03 -6.65 -7.15
CA GLU A 7 13.79 -7.75 -8.08
C GLU A 7 14.70 -8.92 -7.67
N ILE A 8 14.11 -10.08 -7.41
CA ILE A 8 14.79 -11.34 -7.08
C ILE A 8 14.40 -12.41 -8.11
N ALA A 9 15.12 -13.54 -8.13
CA ALA A 9 14.84 -14.59 -9.12
C ALA A 9 13.39 -15.13 -9.02
N GLU A 10 12.83 -15.12 -7.82
CA GLU A 10 11.48 -15.56 -7.49
C GLU A 10 10.39 -14.51 -7.75
N GLY A 11 10.77 -13.28 -8.13
CA GLY A 11 9.84 -12.20 -8.45
C GLY A 11 10.20 -10.87 -7.80
N LYS A 12 9.20 -10.18 -7.24
CA LYS A 12 9.35 -8.80 -6.73
C LYS A 12 9.07 -8.73 -5.25
N LEU A 13 10.04 -8.26 -4.48
CA LEU A 13 9.87 -7.86 -3.09
C LEU A 13 9.70 -6.34 -3.05
N ASN A 14 8.56 -5.86 -2.56
CA ASN A 14 8.30 -4.42 -2.44
C ASN A 14 7.91 -4.04 -1.00
N ILE A 15 8.55 -3.00 -0.47
CA ILE A 15 8.21 -2.45 0.84
C ILE A 15 7.09 -1.42 0.70
N ARG A 16 5.99 -1.63 1.44
CA ARG A 16 4.79 -0.81 1.41
C ARG A 16 4.42 -0.32 2.79
N VAL A 17 3.78 0.84 2.84
CA VAL A 17 3.17 1.39 4.05
C VAL A 17 1.69 1.55 3.79
N ALA A 18 0.88 1.17 4.77
CA ALA A 18 -0.55 1.41 4.82
C ALA A 18 -0.86 2.30 6.05
N ALA A 19 -1.77 3.24 5.90
CA ALA A 19 -2.21 4.07 7.00
C ALA A 19 -3.47 3.47 7.65
N TRP A 20 -3.44 3.42 8.97
CA TRP A 20 -4.61 3.09 9.80
C TRP A 20 -5.21 4.40 10.29
N ILE A 21 -6.31 4.82 9.67
CA ILE A 21 -6.94 6.11 9.94
C ILE A 21 -8.35 5.84 10.44
N GLU A 22 -8.60 6.18 11.71
CA GLU A 22 -9.86 5.97 12.39
C GLU A 22 -10.55 7.30 12.71
N TYR A 23 -11.89 7.30 12.63
CA TYR A 23 -12.73 8.41 13.06
C TYR A 23 -14.13 7.87 13.41
N GLU A 24 -14.64 8.21 14.60
CA GLU A 24 -15.98 7.78 15.08
C GLU A 24 -16.26 6.28 14.85
N ASP A 25 -15.35 5.42 15.35
CA ASP A 25 -15.41 3.95 15.22
C ASP A 25 -15.44 3.42 13.77
N GLN A 26 -15.08 4.25 12.80
CA GLN A 26 -14.97 3.88 11.39
C GLN A 26 -13.52 3.97 10.92
N ILE A 27 -13.16 3.10 9.97
CA ILE A 27 -11.84 3.09 9.35
C ILE A 27 -11.91 3.58 7.90
N LEU A 28 -10.98 4.45 7.51
CA LEU A 28 -10.87 4.91 6.13
C LEU A 28 -10.28 3.81 5.24
N VAL A 29 -10.99 3.47 4.17
CA VAL A 29 -10.57 2.48 3.17
C VAL A 29 -10.69 3.02 1.75
N SER A 30 -9.99 2.39 0.81
CA SER A 30 -10.15 2.59 -0.64
C SER A 30 -10.92 1.41 -1.25
N THR A 31 -11.86 1.71 -2.13
CA THR A 31 -12.58 0.71 -2.94
C THR A 31 -12.09 0.80 -4.38
N PHE A 32 -11.68 -0.32 -4.95
CA PHE A 32 -11.25 -0.39 -6.36
C PHE A 32 -12.43 -0.68 -7.29
N THR A 33 -12.21 -0.52 -8.59
CA THR A 33 -13.26 -0.72 -9.62
C THR A 33 -13.80 -2.15 -9.68
N ASP A 34 -13.07 -3.13 -9.15
CA ASP A 34 -13.49 -4.53 -9.02
C ASP A 34 -14.23 -4.83 -7.70
N GLY A 35 -14.46 -3.82 -6.86
CA GLY A 35 -15.13 -3.94 -5.57
C GLY A 35 -14.23 -4.40 -4.43
N SER A 36 -12.94 -4.65 -4.67
CA SER A 36 -11.99 -4.96 -3.58
C SER A 36 -11.79 -3.74 -2.66
N ILE A 37 -11.59 -4.00 -1.36
CA ILE A 37 -11.41 -2.99 -0.32
C ILE A 37 -10.02 -3.15 0.31
N SER A 38 -9.31 -2.04 0.50
CA SER A 38 -8.01 -2.04 1.19
C SER A 38 -7.76 -0.75 1.98
N LEU A 39 -6.82 -0.81 2.93
CA LEU A 39 -6.30 0.40 3.58
C LEU A 39 -5.63 1.33 2.57
N VAL A 40 -5.73 2.64 2.81
CA VAL A 40 -4.97 3.62 2.04
C VAL A 40 -3.46 3.41 2.25
N GLY A 41 -2.67 3.45 1.19
CA GLY A 41 -1.24 3.16 1.29
C GLY A 41 -0.50 3.25 -0.03
N GLY A 42 0.80 2.93 0.00
CA GLY A 42 1.67 3.09 -1.16
C GLY A 42 3.02 2.42 -1.02
N ARG A 43 3.79 2.45 -2.11
CA ARG A 43 5.18 1.99 -2.13
C ARG A 43 6.07 3.04 -1.49
N LEU A 44 7.03 2.60 -0.67
CA LEU A 44 7.97 3.53 -0.07
C LEU A 44 8.96 4.04 -1.14
N LYS A 45 9.15 5.35 -1.22
CA LYS A 45 10.15 5.96 -2.11
C LYS A 45 11.51 6.01 -1.43
N PHE A 46 12.57 5.76 -2.20
CA PHE A 46 13.92 6.09 -1.76
C PHE A 46 14.16 7.58 -2.03
N SER A 47 14.64 8.31 -1.02
CA SER A 47 14.92 9.76 -1.09
C SER A 47 15.93 10.10 -2.17
#